data_AF-A0A9P3IE80-F1
#
_entry.id   AF-A0A9P3IE80-F1
#
_cell.length_a   1.000
_cell.length_b   1.000
_cell.length_c   1.000
_cell.angle_alpha   90.00
_cell.angle_beta   90.00
_cell.angle_gamma   90.00
#
_symmetry.space_group_name_H-M   'P 1'
#
loop_
_entity.id
_entity.type
_entity.pdbx_description
1 polymer ?
#
loop_
_entity_poly.entity_id
_entity_poly.type
_entity_poly.pdbx_seq_one_letter_code
_entity_poly.pdbx_strand_id
1 'polypeptide(L)'
;LGEKRHLLQWDSDIAYRKGSTKIRVPNYPPLRQLLLEEYHDVLYAGHFGSNKTLTGIAKHYYWPHMAEDVQKFVTSCDTCQRMKSSKQKKAGLLQPLPFPEQPWQVVSLDFITGLPPTTSGHDAILVVIDKFSKMGHFIPTHTTARTEETAQLFVRYIISQHGIPTTLISDRDPKFTSKFWKELMSLLETKLAMSSTYHPQTGGQTERLNQIVEQLLRAACKDEISKWDLHLPVLEFAYNNATHAATGQTPFFLCYGRLPLTPQKSTTSATVQPAHDFITTMHRLWDRTHKRLLDIQQQQKRLADRHRNDHTITVGDQVLLDTCNLDISHLPSKLRPRFCGPFLVEAQVLQETKCRICKHKHLENLKC
;
A
#
# COMPACT_ATOMS: atom_id res chain seq x y z
N LEU A 1 -11.22 -47.15 27.68
CA LEU A 1 -11.95 -46.24 28.60
C LEU A 1 -11.11 -46.04 29.87
N GLY A 2 -9.95 -45.39 29.73
CA GLY A 2 -9.09 -45.01 30.85
C GLY A 2 -9.18 -43.49 31.04
N GLU A 3 -9.21 -43.08 32.31
CA GLU A 3 -9.20 -41.69 32.80
C GLU A 3 -10.54 -40.93 32.85
N LYS A 4 -10.92 -40.61 34.10
CA LYS A 4 -12.01 -39.71 34.53
C LYS A 4 -13.45 -40.22 34.41
N ARG A 5 -13.72 -41.46 34.82
CA ARG A 5 -15.11 -41.97 35.00
C ARG A 5 -15.94 -41.12 35.98
N HIS A 6 -15.31 -40.49 36.98
CA HIS A 6 -15.99 -39.66 37.99
C HIS A 6 -16.60 -38.35 37.43
N LEU A 7 -16.25 -37.96 36.20
CA LEU A 7 -16.76 -36.74 35.53
C LEU A 7 -17.94 -37.03 34.60
N LEU A 8 -18.46 -38.26 34.59
CA LEU A 8 -19.57 -38.65 33.73
C LEU A 8 -20.79 -39.09 34.51
N GLN A 9 -21.94 -38.85 33.92
CA GLN A 9 -23.22 -39.44 34.28
C GLN A 9 -23.68 -40.29 33.10
N TRP A 10 -24.15 -41.51 33.36
CA TRP A 10 -24.65 -42.39 32.32
C TRP A 10 -26.18 -42.40 32.37
N ASP A 11 -26.79 -42.32 31.21
CA ASP A 11 -28.21 -42.63 31.01
C ASP A 11 -28.29 -43.65 29.86
N SER A 12 -28.68 -44.88 30.21
CA SER A 12 -28.61 -46.04 29.33
C SER A 12 -27.21 -46.20 28.70
N ASP A 13 -27.11 -46.30 27.38
CA ASP A 13 -25.84 -46.43 26.65
C ASP A 13 -25.14 -45.09 26.36
N ILE A 14 -25.68 -43.96 26.83
CA ILE A 14 -25.16 -42.63 26.54
C ILE A 14 -24.45 -42.05 27.77
N ALA A 15 -23.19 -41.64 27.58
CA ALA A 15 -22.43 -40.92 28.59
C ALA A 15 -22.65 -39.41 28.44
N TYR A 16 -22.95 -38.73 29.53
CA TYR A 16 -23.06 -37.28 29.65
C TYR A 16 -21.93 -36.72 30.52
N ARG A 17 -21.57 -35.46 30.32
CA ARG A 17 -20.69 -34.72 31.24
C ARG A 17 -21.45 -34.44 32.53
N LYS A 18 -20.90 -34.84 33.68
CA LYS A 18 -21.52 -34.65 35.00
C LYS A 18 -21.87 -33.17 35.23
N GLY A 19 -23.13 -32.90 35.58
CA GLY A 19 -23.67 -31.54 35.76
C GLY A 19 -23.98 -30.80 34.44
N SER A 20 -24.08 -31.49 33.31
CA SER A 20 -24.35 -30.91 32.01
C SER A 20 -25.18 -31.86 31.13
N THR A 21 -25.95 -31.30 30.20
CA THR A 21 -26.71 -32.05 29.18
C THR A 21 -25.88 -32.46 27.97
N LYS A 22 -24.56 -32.22 27.99
CA LYS A 22 -23.66 -32.50 26.86
C LYS A 22 -23.27 -33.97 26.82
N ILE A 23 -23.47 -34.59 25.65
CA ILE A 23 -23.11 -35.98 25.37
C ILE A 23 -21.58 -36.09 25.22
N ARG A 24 -20.97 -37.05 25.92
CA ARG A 24 -19.57 -37.40 25.74
C ARG A 24 -19.41 -38.27 24.50
N VAL A 25 -18.71 -37.74 23.51
CA VAL A 25 -18.35 -38.52 22.32
C VAL A 25 -17.18 -39.45 22.67
N PRO A 26 -17.27 -40.76 22.39
CA PRO A 26 -16.18 -41.70 22.62
C PRO A 26 -14.94 -41.31 21.80
N ASN A 27 -13.79 -41.90 22.15
CA ASN A 27 -12.59 -41.78 21.32
C ASN A 27 -12.70 -42.72 20.11
N TYR A 28 -13.65 -42.43 19.23
CA TYR A 28 -13.91 -43.16 18.00
C TYR A 28 -13.79 -42.17 16.83
N PRO A 29 -12.68 -42.22 16.07
CA PRO A 29 -12.39 -41.23 15.03
C PRO A 29 -13.50 -41.04 13.99
N PRO A 30 -14.15 -42.09 13.46
CA PRO A 30 -15.20 -41.91 12.45
C PRO A 30 -16.38 -41.06 12.95
N LEU A 31 -16.79 -41.25 14.21
CA LEU A 31 -17.89 -40.47 14.79
C LEU A 31 -17.49 -39.02 15.06
N ARG A 32 -16.26 -38.78 15.55
CA ARG A 32 -15.76 -37.42 15.77
C ARG A 32 -15.62 -36.67 14.44
N GLN A 33 -15.13 -37.35 13.41
CA GLN A 33 -15.00 -36.78 12.08
C GLN A 33 -16.37 -36.44 11.49
N LEU A 34 -17.35 -37.33 11.59
CA LEU A 34 -18.71 -37.05 11.14
C LEU A 34 -19.32 -35.82 11.84
N LEU A 35 -19.07 -35.65 13.14
CA LEU A 35 -19.49 -34.45 13.87
C LEU A 35 -18.72 -33.18 13.45
N LEU A 36 -17.44 -33.30 13.07
CA LEU A 36 -16.67 -32.17 12.55
C LEU A 36 -17.19 -31.74 11.17
N GLU A 37 -17.48 -32.70 10.30
CA GLU A 37 -18.07 -32.49 8.97
C GLU A 37 -19.47 -31.86 9.09
N GLU A 38 -20.35 -32.40 9.95
CA GLU A 38 -21.72 -31.88 10.14
C GLU A 38 -21.76 -30.44 10.68
N TYR A 39 -20.76 -30.03 11.48
CA TYR A 39 -20.71 -28.70 12.07
C TYR A 39 -19.77 -27.73 11.33
N HIS A 40 -19.15 -28.16 10.22
CA HIS A 40 -18.24 -27.33 9.44
C HIS A 40 -18.50 -27.37 7.92
N ASP A 41 -18.64 -28.57 7.33
CA ASP A 41 -18.59 -28.80 5.89
C ASP A 41 -19.96 -28.77 5.20
N VAL A 42 -21.04 -29.03 5.95
CA VAL A 42 -22.39 -28.96 5.39
C VAL A 42 -22.81 -27.52 5.09
N LEU A 43 -23.67 -27.36 4.08
CA LEU A 43 -24.09 -26.05 3.55
C LEU A 43 -24.59 -25.10 4.64
N TYR A 44 -25.37 -25.59 5.59
CA TYR A 44 -25.96 -24.79 6.66
C TYR A 44 -24.99 -24.48 7.82
N ALA A 45 -23.87 -25.22 7.93
CA ALA A 45 -22.79 -24.94 8.86
C ALA A 45 -21.82 -23.87 8.31
N GLY A 46 -21.86 -23.58 7.00
CA GLY A 46 -21.31 -22.38 6.39
C GLY A 46 -19.79 -22.20 6.51
N HIS A 47 -19.03 -23.27 6.74
CA HIS A 47 -17.58 -23.24 6.89
C HIS A 47 -17.10 -22.15 7.87
N PHE A 48 -17.76 -21.98 9.01
CA PHE A 48 -17.34 -20.96 9.98
C PHE A 48 -15.95 -21.24 10.58
N GLY A 49 -15.34 -20.22 11.21
CA GLY A 49 -14.03 -20.38 11.87
C GLY A 49 -14.09 -21.25 13.13
N SER A 50 -12.94 -21.74 13.60
CA SER A 50 -12.81 -22.73 14.67
C SER A 50 -13.62 -22.41 15.93
N ASN A 51 -13.67 -21.14 16.37
CA ASN A 51 -14.45 -20.74 17.55
C ASN A 51 -15.96 -20.96 17.36
N LYS A 52 -16.50 -20.64 16.17
CA LYS A 52 -17.93 -20.81 15.88
C LYS A 52 -18.29 -22.29 15.74
N THR A 53 -17.46 -23.07 15.04
CA THR A 53 -17.61 -24.53 14.92
C THR A 53 -17.53 -25.20 16.30
N LEU A 54 -16.55 -24.82 17.12
CA LEU A 54 -16.42 -25.34 18.49
C LEU A 54 -17.65 -24.99 19.33
N THR A 55 -18.13 -23.75 19.25
CA THR A 55 -19.33 -23.32 20.00
C THR A 55 -20.56 -24.11 19.55
N GLY A 56 -20.71 -24.40 18.25
CA GLY A 56 -21.79 -25.20 17.71
C GLY A 56 -21.77 -26.63 18.27
N ILE A 57 -20.65 -27.33 18.11
CA ILE A 57 -20.47 -28.70 18.61
C ILE A 57 -20.64 -28.75 20.13
N ALA A 58 -20.07 -27.78 20.84
CA ALA A 58 -20.08 -27.72 22.31
C ALA A 58 -21.47 -27.46 22.92
N LYS A 59 -22.51 -27.16 22.12
CA LYS A 59 -23.89 -27.09 22.63
C LYS A 59 -24.41 -28.48 23.03
N HIS A 60 -24.06 -29.50 22.25
CA HIS A 60 -24.63 -30.84 22.39
C HIS A 60 -23.59 -31.89 22.78
N TYR A 61 -22.32 -31.68 22.41
CA TYR A 61 -21.28 -32.68 22.53
C TYR A 61 -20.05 -32.18 23.31
N TYR A 62 -19.27 -33.12 23.81
CA TYR A 62 -17.98 -32.87 24.43
C TYR A 62 -17.05 -34.08 24.29
N TRP A 63 -15.77 -33.82 24.06
CA TRP A 63 -14.70 -34.82 24.25
C TRP A 63 -13.38 -34.14 24.67
N PRO A 64 -12.43 -34.89 25.26
CA PRO A 64 -11.11 -34.35 25.58
C PRO A 64 -10.39 -33.86 24.32
N HIS A 65 -9.76 -32.68 24.39
CA HIS A 65 -9.05 -32.02 23.26
C HIS A 65 -9.92 -31.61 22.07
N MET A 66 -11.25 -31.52 22.25
CA MET A 66 -12.19 -31.09 21.20
C MET A 66 -11.81 -29.76 20.54
N ALA A 67 -11.28 -28.78 21.30
CA ALA A 67 -10.85 -27.51 20.73
C ALA A 67 -9.67 -27.67 19.74
N GLU A 68 -8.70 -28.53 20.07
CA GLU A 68 -7.55 -28.82 19.21
C GLU A 68 -7.99 -29.58 17.95
N ASP A 69 -8.87 -30.57 18.10
CA ASP A 69 -9.42 -31.35 16.98
C ASP A 69 -10.20 -30.44 16.02
N VAL A 70 -11.07 -29.57 16.54
CA VAL A 70 -11.82 -28.58 15.74
C VAL A 70 -10.87 -27.59 15.07
N GLN A 71 -9.85 -27.11 15.77
CA GLN A 71 -8.86 -26.20 15.18
C GLN A 71 -8.14 -26.87 14.01
N LYS A 72 -7.59 -28.08 14.22
CA LYS A 72 -6.89 -28.85 13.18
C LYS A 72 -7.79 -29.04 11.96
N PHE A 73 -9.01 -29.53 12.15
CA PHE A 73 -9.98 -29.77 11.07
C PHE A 73 -10.29 -28.51 10.24
N VAL A 74 -10.65 -27.41 10.92
CA VAL A 74 -10.96 -26.15 10.23
C VAL A 74 -9.75 -25.55 9.52
N THR A 75 -8.53 -25.72 10.07
CA THR A 75 -7.30 -25.25 9.43
C THR A 75 -6.89 -26.11 8.24
N SER A 76 -7.21 -27.40 8.22
CA SER A 76 -6.92 -28.32 7.11
C SER A 76 -7.99 -28.36 6.03
N CYS A 77 -9.16 -27.75 6.26
CA CYS A 77 -10.25 -27.69 5.28
C CYS A 77 -9.84 -26.97 3.99
N ASP A 78 -9.75 -27.72 2.88
CA ASP A 78 -9.34 -27.22 1.57
C ASP A 78 -10.22 -26.05 1.08
N THR A 79 -11.55 -26.17 1.22
CA THR A 79 -12.50 -25.11 0.88
C THR A 79 -12.24 -23.83 1.67
N CYS A 80 -11.97 -23.94 2.98
CA CYS A 80 -11.61 -22.78 3.81
C CYS A 80 -10.28 -22.15 3.40
N GLN A 81 -9.26 -22.96 3.10
CA GLN A 81 -7.94 -22.47 2.70
C GLN A 81 -7.99 -21.73 1.37
N ARG A 82 -8.83 -22.17 0.43
CA ARG A 82 -9.01 -21.53 -0.89
C ARG A 82 -9.86 -20.26 -0.83
N MET A 83 -10.91 -20.25 0.01
CA MET A 83 -11.93 -19.19 -0.01
C MET A 83 -11.69 -18.06 0.98
N LYS A 84 -11.13 -18.34 2.17
CA LYS A 84 -10.93 -17.30 3.19
C LYS A 84 -9.70 -16.46 2.87
N SER A 85 -9.80 -15.15 3.10
CA SER A 85 -8.64 -14.27 2.98
C SER A 85 -7.58 -14.68 4.00
N SER A 86 -6.35 -14.90 3.54
CA SER A 86 -5.22 -15.19 4.44
C SER A 86 -5.10 -14.08 5.48
N LYS A 87 -5.01 -14.46 6.75
CA LYS A 87 -4.63 -13.55 7.84
C LYS A 87 -3.12 -13.45 8.00
N GLN A 88 -2.35 -14.10 7.11
CA GLN A 88 -0.90 -13.99 7.15
C GLN A 88 -0.49 -12.56 6.84
N LYS A 89 0.43 -12.07 7.66
CA LYS A 89 1.14 -10.83 7.48
C LYS A 89 1.78 -10.82 6.08
N LYS A 90 1.60 -9.72 5.31
CA LYS A 90 2.22 -9.59 3.98
C LYS A 90 3.72 -9.88 4.10
N ALA A 91 4.25 -10.76 3.25
CA ALA A 91 5.68 -11.07 3.23
C ALA A 91 6.48 -9.87 2.69
N GLY A 92 7.68 -9.68 3.24
CA GLY A 92 8.67 -8.71 2.77
C GLY A 92 8.77 -7.41 3.58
N LEU A 93 9.96 -7.17 4.13
CA LEU A 93 10.30 -5.96 4.87
C LEU A 93 10.24 -4.72 3.98
N LEU A 94 9.91 -3.57 4.55
CA LEU A 94 9.95 -2.31 3.81
C LEU A 94 11.41 -1.99 3.42
N GLN A 95 11.64 -1.81 2.11
CA GLN A 95 12.88 -1.33 1.54
C GLN A 95 12.76 0.19 1.28
N PRO A 96 13.22 1.04 2.21
CA PRO A 96 13.19 2.48 2.01
C PRO A 96 14.09 2.86 0.83
N LEU A 97 13.58 3.70 -0.07
CA LEU A 97 14.44 4.39 -1.03
C LEU A 97 15.46 5.25 -0.27
N PRO A 98 16.71 5.38 -0.77
CA PRO A 98 17.69 6.28 -0.18
C PRO A 98 17.07 7.68 -0.07
N PHE A 99 17.21 8.27 1.12
CA PHE A 99 16.62 9.57 1.42
C PHE A 99 17.40 10.65 0.64
N PRO A 100 16.74 11.58 -0.06
CA PRO A 100 17.43 12.65 -0.78
C PRO A 100 18.25 13.52 0.17
N GLU A 101 19.40 14.01 -0.28
CA GLU A 101 20.27 14.87 0.52
C GLU A 101 19.90 16.35 0.39
N GLN A 102 19.31 16.74 -0.74
CA GLN A 102 18.90 18.11 -1.04
C GLN A 102 17.53 18.15 -1.75
N PRO A 103 16.85 19.31 -1.75
CA PRO A 103 15.61 19.51 -2.52
C PRO A 103 15.75 19.09 -3.98
N TRP A 104 14.69 18.50 -4.53
CA TRP A 104 14.53 18.15 -5.95
C TRP A 104 15.47 17.07 -6.50
N GLN A 105 16.29 16.42 -5.67
CA GLN A 105 17.04 15.23 -6.10
C GLN A 105 16.12 14.05 -6.43
N VAL A 106 15.15 13.78 -5.56
CA VAL A 106 14.21 12.67 -5.73
C VAL A 106 12.82 13.24 -5.77
N VAL A 107 12.14 13.08 -6.90
CA VAL A 107 10.78 13.58 -7.10
C VAL A 107 9.81 12.43 -7.33
N SER A 108 8.54 12.64 -6.99
CA SER A 108 7.45 11.70 -7.27
C SER A 108 6.42 12.35 -8.19
N LEU A 109 5.97 11.63 -9.19
CA LEU A 109 4.94 12.04 -10.14
C LEU A 109 3.69 11.18 -9.97
N ASP A 110 2.54 11.81 -10.07
CA ASP A 110 1.24 11.14 -10.06
C ASP A 110 0.21 11.96 -10.86
N PHE A 111 -0.88 11.33 -11.29
CA PHE A 111 -1.99 12.00 -11.92
C PHE A 111 -3.25 11.93 -11.06
N ILE A 112 -3.86 13.09 -10.81
CA ILE A 112 -5.24 13.16 -10.36
C ILE A 112 -6.10 13.22 -11.63
N THR A 113 -6.94 12.22 -11.84
CA THR A 113 -7.81 12.09 -13.03
C THR A 113 -9.28 12.00 -12.61
N GLY A 114 -10.20 12.10 -13.58
CA GLY A 114 -11.64 12.05 -13.31
C GLY A 114 -12.19 13.35 -12.73
N LEU A 115 -11.48 14.47 -12.92
CA LEU A 115 -11.97 15.79 -12.57
C LEU A 115 -12.98 16.27 -13.64
N PRO A 116 -13.97 17.08 -13.26
CA PRO A 116 -14.86 17.70 -14.23
C PRO A 116 -14.06 18.61 -15.17
N PRO A 117 -14.35 18.62 -16.48
CA PRO A 117 -13.60 19.44 -17.43
C PRO A 117 -13.75 20.92 -17.11
N THR A 118 -12.64 21.66 -17.17
CA THR A 118 -12.64 23.13 -16.99
C THR A 118 -13.11 23.83 -18.25
N THR A 119 -13.33 25.15 -18.15
CA THR A 119 -13.64 26.00 -19.33
C THR A 119 -12.50 25.98 -20.36
N SER A 120 -11.26 25.78 -19.91
CA SER A 120 -10.08 25.61 -20.77
C SER A 120 -9.85 24.16 -21.22
N GLY A 121 -10.72 23.23 -20.81
CA GLY A 121 -10.74 21.83 -21.25
C GLY A 121 -9.88 20.87 -20.42
N HIS A 122 -9.26 21.32 -19.32
CA HIS A 122 -8.45 20.45 -18.45
C HIS A 122 -9.34 19.50 -17.65
N ASP A 123 -8.99 18.22 -17.56
CA ASP A 123 -9.73 17.18 -16.81
C ASP A 123 -8.82 16.33 -15.90
N ALA A 124 -7.53 16.68 -15.81
CA ALA A 124 -6.55 16.02 -14.96
C ALA A 124 -5.51 17.02 -14.40
N ILE A 125 -4.81 16.59 -13.35
CA ILE A 125 -3.69 17.34 -12.76
C ILE A 125 -2.47 16.43 -12.72
N LEU A 126 -1.36 16.86 -13.30
CA LEU A 126 -0.05 16.29 -13.05
C LEU A 126 0.48 16.86 -11.74
N VAL A 127 0.70 15.98 -10.78
CA VAL A 127 1.19 16.31 -9.45
C VAL A 127 2.64 15.88 -9.34
N VAL A 128 3.52 16.82 -9.00
CA VAL A 128 4.96 16.55 -8.81
C VAL A 128 5.38 16.95 -7.41
N ILE A 129 6.03 16.04 -6.68
CA ILE A 129 6.39 16.25 -5.27
C ILE A 129 7.88 16.01 -5.08
N ASP A 130 8.57 16.97 -4.47
CA ASP A 130 9.92 16.76 -3.95
C ASP A 130 9.90 15.89 -2.68
N LYS A 131 10.67 14.79 -2.67
CA LYS A 131 10.73 13.88 -1.53
C LYS A 131 11.47 14.47 -0.33
N PHE A 132 12.33 15.47 -0.53
CA PHE A 132 13.06 16.14 0.55
C PHE A 132 12.18 17.19 1.26
N SER A 133 11.85 18.29 0.58
CA SER A 133 11.12 19.43 1.13
C SER A 133 9.62 19.19 1.26
N LYS A 134 9.07 18.20 0.54
CA LYS A 134 7.61 17.98 0.36
C LYS A 134 6.92 19.05 -0.48
N MET A 135 7.69 19.87 -1.20
CA MET A 135 7.14 20.89 -2.10
C MET A 135 6.44 20.23 -3.27
N GLY A 136 5.24 20.71 -3.58
CA GLY A 136 4.39 20.19 -4.65
C GLY A 136 4.23 21.19 -5.79
N HIS A 137 4.13 20.69 -7.02
CA HIS A 137 3.59 21.41 -8.18
C HIS A 137 2.28 20.77 -8.62
N PHE A 138 1.27 21.59 -8.89
CA PHE A 138 -0.05 21.15 -9.35
C PHE A 138 -0.31 21.70 -10.75
N ILE A 139 -0.11 20.87 -11.77
CA ILE A 139 -0.06 21.31 -13.16
C ILE A 139 -1.33 20.82 -13.88
N PRO A 140 -2.20 21.72 -14.38
CA PRO A 140 -3.38 21.31 -15.12
C PRO A 140 -2.98 20.62 -16.43
N THR A 141 -3.69 19.55 -16.78
CA THR A 141 -3.43 18.75 -17.97
C THR A 141 -4.70 18.00 -18.41
N HIS A 142 -4.55 17.11 -19.38
CA HIS A 142 -5.60 16.26 -19.87
C HIS A 142 -5.34 14.78 -19.55
N THR A 143 -6.37 14.02 -19.23
CA THR A 143 -6.28 12.55 -19.09
C THR A 143 -5.74 11.92 -20.37
N THR A 144 -6.08 12.51 -21.51
CA THR A 144 -5.68 12.10 -22.86
C THR A 144 -4.33 12.68 -23.32
N ALA A 145 -3.65 13.45 -22.47
CA ALA A 145 -2.37 14.07 -22.82
C ALA A 145 -1.36 13.01 -23.28
N ARG A 146 -0.65 13.31 -24.35
CA ARG A 146 0.41 12.45 -24.86
C ARG A 146 1.61 12.46 -23.92
N THR A 147 2.49 11.48 -24.09
CA THR A 147 3.69 11.38 -23.26
C THR A 147 4.59 12.60 -23.48
N GLU A 148 4.72 13.05 -24.72
CA GLU A 148 5.53 14.19 -25.13
C GLU A 148 5.01 15.49 -24.50
N GLU A 149 3.70 15.67 -24.43
CA GLU A 149 3.06 16.81 -23.76
C GLU A 149 3.32 16.76 -22.26
N THR A 150 3.22 15.58 -21.63
CA THR A 150 3.59 15.39 -20.22
C THR A 150 5.05 15.73 -19.96
N ALA A 151 5.95 15.38 -20.88
CA ALA A 151 7.37 15.70 -20.76
C ALA A 151 7.62 17.21 -20.90
N GLN A 152 6.90 17.89 -21.78
CA GLN A 152 6.97 19.36 -21.89
C GLN A 152 6.50 20.04 -20.60
N LEU A 153 5.42 19.55 -19.98
CA LEU A 153 4.97 20.03 -18.68
C LEU A 153 6.05 19.80 -17.61
N PHE A 154 6.65 18.62 -17.57
CA PHE A 154 7.72 18.30 -16.62
C PHE A 154 8.95 19.21 -16.80
N VAL A 155 9.38 19.45 -18.04
CA VAL A 155 10.48 20.38 -18.34
C VAL A 155 10.11 21.80 -17.91
N ARG A 156 8.93 22.27 -18.30
CA ARG A 156 8.48 23.64 -18.08
C ARG A 156 8.33 23.98 -16.61
N TYR A 157 7.71 23.11 -15.81
CA TYR A 157 7.35 23.42 -14.43
C TYR A 157 8.37 22.90 -13.42
N ILE A 158 9.13 21.85 -13.75
CA ILE A 158 10.06 21.22 -12.80
C ILE A 158 11.49 21.52 -13.17
N ILE A 159 11.95 21.08 -14.34
CA ILE A 159 13.36 21.20 -14.73
C ILE A 159 13.78 22.67 -14.84
N SER A 160 12.93 23.54 -15.41
CA SER A 160 13.23 24.96 -15.56
C SER A 160 13.40 25.71 -14.23
N GLN A 161 12.77 25.20 -13.16
CA GLN A 161 12.75 25.86 -11.85
C GLN A 161 13.78 25.25 -10.90
N HIS A 162 13.98 23.94 -10.96
CA HIS A 162 14.68 23.17 -9.93
C HIS A 162 15.85 22.33 -10.46
N GLY A 163 15.98 22.23 -11.78
CA GLY A 163 16.95 21.36 -12.43
C GLY A 163 16.47 19.92 -12.59
N ILE A 164 17.37 19.07 -13.11
CA ILE A 164 17.09 17.67 -13.42
C ILE A 164 17.20 16.84 -12.14
N PRO A 165 16.16 16.08 -11.73
CA PRO A 165 16.25 15.20 -10.57
C PRO A 165 17.13 13.98 -10.86
N THR A 166 17.77 13.44 -9.83
CA THR A 166 18.56 12.19 -9.97
C THR A 166 17.67 10.95 -10.00
N THR A 167 16.49 11.01 -9.37
CA THR A 167 15.53 9.90 -9.37
C THR A 167 14.10 10.41 -9.51
N LEU A 168 13.37 9.79 -10.44
CA LEU A 168 11.96 10.02 -10.70
C LEU A 168 11.16 8.79 -10.25
N ILE A 169 10.29 8.98 -9.25
CA ILE A 169 9.36 7.96 -8.77
C ILE A 169 8.02 8.20 -9.47
N SER A 170 7.42 7.17 -10.05
CA SER A 170 6.07 7.27 -10.60
C SER A 170 5.29 5.99 -10.37
N ASP A 171 3.99 6.04 -10.61
CA ASP A 171 3.19 4.84 -10.83
C ASP A 171 3.50 4.21 -12.20
N ARG A 172 2.76 3.17 -12.56
CA ARG A 172 2.90 2.48 -13.85
C ARG A 172 1.98 3.05 -14.91
N ASP A 173 1.61 4.33 -14.84
CA ASP A 173 0.83 4.98 -15.90
C ASP A 173 1.52 4.75 -17.26
N PRO A 174 0.76 4.42 -18.33
CA PRO A 174 1.29 4.21 -19.67
C PRO A 174 2.21 5.34 -20.17
N LYS A 175 1.97 6.59 -19.74
CA LYS A 175 2.78 7.75 -20.09
C LYS A 175 4.21 7.60 -19.54
N PHE A 176 4.35 7.22 -18.27
CA PHE A 176 5.66 7.04 -17.62
C PHE A 176 6.36 5.74 -18.00
N THR A 177 5.63 4.73 -18.47
CA THR A 177 6.19 3.44 -18.90
C THR A 177 6.52 3.37 -20.40
N SER A 178 6.14 4.40 -21.16
CA SER A 178 6.39 4.51 -22.60
C SER A 178 7.88 4.48 -22.96
N LYS A 179 8.18 4.12 -24.21
CA LYS A 179 9.55 4.12 -24.74
C LYS A 179 10.14 5.53 -24.73
N PHE A 180 9.35 6.52 -25.15
CA PHE A 180 9.75 7.92 -25.16
C PHE A 180 10.17 8.40 -23.76
N TRP A 181 9.34 8.15 -22.73
CA TRP A 181 9.64 8.60 -21.37
C TRP A 181 10.91 7.93 -20.81
N LYS A 182 11.06 6.63 -21.03
CA LYS A 182 12.26 5.89 -20.61
C LYS A 182 13.53 6.42 -21.27
N GLU A 183 13.47 6.67 -22.58
CA GLU A 183 14.60 7.21 -23.33
C GLU A 183 14.95 8.62 -22.85
N LEU A 184 13.94 9.49 -22.69
CA LEU A 184 14.14 10.84 -22.18
C LEU A 184 14.83 10.83 -20.80
N MET A 185 14.35 10.00 -19.87
CA MET A 185 14.97 9.90 -18.54
C MET A 185 16.38 9.33 -18.60
N SER A 186 16.65 8.38 -19.51
CA SER A 186 18.01 7.86 -19.73
C SER A 186 18.97 8.94 -20.23
N LEU A 187 18.53 9.78 -21.19
CA LEU A 187 19.31 10.89 -21.72
C LEU A 187 19.54 12.01 -20.68
N LEU A 188 18.60 12.18 -19.75
CA LEU A 188 18.72 13.09 -18.62
C LEU A 188 19.46 12.47 -17.42
N GLU A 189 20.00 11.25 -17.56
CA GLU A 189 20.66 10.49 -16.48
C GLU A 189 19.79 10.35 -15.21
N THR A 190 18.47 10.38 -15.38
CA THR A 190 17.48 10.30 -14.31
C THR A 190 17.05 8.86 -14.10
N LYS A 191 17.22 8.34 -12.88
CA LYS A 191 16.79 6.98 -12.55
C LYS A 191 15.27 6.89 -12.41
N LEU A 192 14.64 6.04 -13.22
CA LEU A 192 13.22 5.72 -13.09
C LEU A 192 12.97 4.66 -12.01
N ALA A 193 12.25 5.04 -10.96
CA ALA A 193 11.87 4.19 -9.84
C ALA A 193 10.34 3.97 -9.82
N MET A 194 9.88 2.99 -10.59
CA MET A 194 8.46 2.64 -10.68
C MET A 194 7.94 2.03 -9.37
N SER A 195 6.87 2.61 -8.82
CA SER A 195 6.13 1.97 -7.73
C SER A 195 5.44 0.71 -8.23
N SER A 196 5.46 -0.36 -7.43
CA SER A 196 4.66 -1.54 -7.74
C SER A 196 3.20 -1.30 -7.34
N THR A 197 2.27 -1.76 -8.16
CA THR A 197 0.81 -1.71 -7.93
C THR A 197 0.37 -2.36 -6.60
N TYR A 198 1.27 -3.06 -5.90
CA TYR A 198 1.02 -3.77 -4.63
C TYR A 198 1.89 -3.30 -3.44
N HIS A 199 2.60 -2.17 -3.56
CA HIS A 199 3.31 -1.55 -2.43
C HIS A 199 2.68 -0.20 -2.07
N PRO A 200 1.69 -0.19 -1.14
CA PRO A 200 1.05 1.03 -0.62
C PRO A 200 2.02 2.05 0.02
N GLN A 201 3.30 1.72 0.15
CA GLN A 201 4.29 2.57 0.81
C GLN A 201 5.16 3.36 -0.15
N THR A 202 5.33 2.91 -1.40
CA THR A 202 5.90 3.76 -2.47
C THR A 202 4.86 4.73 -3.01
N GLY A 203 3.59 4.30 -3.13
CA GLY A 203 2.46 5.14 -3.57
C GLY A 203 1.68 5.86 -2.45
N GLY A 204 1.82 5.47 -1.17
CA GLY A 204 1.01 6.06 -0.10
C GLY A 204 1.30 7.52 0.22
N GLN A 205 2.47 8.04 -0.19
CA GLN A 205 2.76 9.47 -0.06
C GLN A 205 2.09 10.30 -1.17
N THR A 206 2.01 9.78 -2.40
CA THR A 206 1.27 10.46 -3.47
C THR A 206 -0.23 10.35 -3.22
N GLU A 207 -0.72 9.19 -2.78
CA GLU A 207 -2.13 8.98 -2.42
C GLU A 207 -2.61 9.95 -1.33
N ARG A 208 -1.83 10.13 -0.26
CA ARG A 208 -2.18 11.08 0.81
C ARG A 208 -2.09 12.54 0.35
N LEU A 209 -1.19 12.85 -0.58
CA LEU A 209 -1.13 14.19 -1.15
C LEU A 209 -2.31 14.45 -2.08
N ASN A 210 -2.69 13.50 -2.94
CA ASN A 210 -3.85 13.64 -3.83
C ASN A 210 -5.11 13.93 -3.01
N GLN A 211 -5.29 13.27 -1.86
CA GLN A 211 -6.39 13.57 -0.93
C GLN A 211 -6.37 15.02 -0.41
N ILE A 212 -5.20 15.58 -0.11
CA ILE A 212 -5.04 16.98 0.32
C ILE A 212 -5.39 17.92 -0.83
N VAL A 213 -4.86 17.66 -2.04
CA VAL A 213 -5.14 18.47 -3.24
C VAL A 213 -6.63 18.46 -3.57
N GLU A 214 -7.27 17.29 -3.56
CA GLU A 214 -8.72 17.17 -3.76
C GLU A 214 -9.50 17.93 -2.68
N GLN A 215 -9.08 17.88 -1.42
CA GLN A 215 -9.73 18.64 -0.35
C GLN A 215 -9.62 20.15 -0.58
N LEU A 216 -8.43 20.64 -0.96
CA LEU A 216 -8.19 22.03 -1.30
C LEU A 216 -9.05 22.47 -2.50
N LEU A 217 -9.13 21.64 -3.53
CA LEU A 217 -9.97 21.87 -4.70
C LEU A 217 -11.45 21.95 -4.33
N ARG A 218 -11.97 21.01 -3.52
CA ARG A 218 -13.36 21.03 -3.04
C ARG A 218 -13.68 22.30 -2.24
N ALA A 219 -12.72 22.81 -1.46
CA ALA A 219 -12.90 24.04 -0.71
C ALA A 219 -12.89 25.28 -1.62
N ALA A 220 -11.97 25.35 -2.58
CA ALA A 220 -11.82 26.50 -3.46
C ALA A 220 -12.91 26.59 -4.55
N CYS A 221 -13.40 25.45 -5.04
CA CYS A 221 -14.31 25.38 -6.19
C CYS A 221 -15.77 25.15 -5.80
N LYS A 222 -16.15 25.49 -4.56
CA LYS A 222 -17.50 25.27 -4.02
C LYS A 222 -18.59 25.92 -4.90
N ASP A 223 -18.29 27.11 -5.41
CA ASP A 223 -19.25 27.92 -6.16
C ASP A 223 -19.08 27.79 -7.69
N GLU A 224 -17.87 27.46 -8.17
CA GLU A 224 -17.56 27.35 -9.61
C GLU A 224 -16.62 26.17 -9.91
N ILE A 225 -17.19 24.98 -10.05
CA ILE A 225 -16.45 23.73 -10.26
C ILE A 225 -15.63 23.74 -11.56
N SER A 226 -16.08 24.40 -12.63
CA SER A 226 -15.44 24.40 -13.95
C SER A 226 -14.23 25.33 -14.09
N LYS A 227 -13.77 25.97 -13.00
CA LYS A 227 -12.62 26.89 -13.00
C LYS A 227 -11.49 26.44 -12.06
N TRP A 228 -11.49 25.16 -11.70
CA TRP A 228 -10.53 24.63 -10.73
C TRP A 228 -9.07 24.79 -11.15
N ASP A 229 -8.78 24.80 -12.46
CA ASP A 229 -7.44 25.01 -13.02
C ASP A 229 -6.89 26.40 -12.73
N LEU A 230 -7.75 27.42 -12.72
CA LEU A 230 -7.38 28.80 -12.38
C LEU A 230 -6.97 28.96 -10.90
N HIS A 231 -7.46 28.07 -10.03
CA HIS A 231 -7.14 28.09 -8.61
C HIS A 231 -5.84 27.36 -8.26
N LEU A 232 -5.33 26.50 -9.15
CA LEU A 232 -4.15 25.67 -8.86
C LEU A 232 -2.92 26.46 -8.39
N PRO A 233 -2.54 27.60 -8.99
CA PRO A 233 -1.37 28.36 -8.51
C PRO A 233 -1.51 28.83 -7.06
N VAL A 234 -2.72 29.25 -6.67
CA VAL A 234 -3.01 29.71 -5.30
C VAL A 234 -3.06 28.53 -4.33
N LEU A 235 -3.63 27.40 -4.76
CA LEU A 235 -3.68 26.17 -3.96
C LEU A 235 -2.29 25.56 -3.75
N GLU A 236 -1.45 25.58 -4.78
CA GLU A 236 -0.05 25.17 -4.72
C GLU A 236 0.72 26.03 -3.72
N PHE A 237 0.58 27.35 -3.79
CA PHE A 237 1.18 28.26 -2.82
C PHE A 237 0.69 27.99 -1.40
N ALA A 238 -0.62 27.82 -1.21
CA ALA A 238 -1.20 27.54 0.10
C ALA A 238 -0.69 26.22 0.69
N TYR A 239 -0.63 25.16 -0.13
CA TYR A 239 -0.06 23.87 0.25
C TYR A 239 1.42 24.01 0.64
N ASN A 240 2.23 24.65 -0.21
CA ASN A 240 3.67 24.79 0.02
C ASN A 240 4.01 25.70 1.21
N ASN A 241 3.10 26.60 1.60
CA ASN A 241 3.27 27.46 2.78
C ASN A 241 2.65 26.87 4.06
N ALA A 242 1.93 25.75 3.98
CA ALA A 242 1.40 25.07 5.16
C ALA A 242 2.46 24.20 5.83
N THR A 243 2.44 24.11 7.16
CA THR A 243 3.36 23.22 7.89
C THR A 243 3.04 21.77 7.56
N HIS A 244 4.03 21.04 7.05
CA HIS A 244 3.86 19.64 6.72
C HIS A 244 4.15 18.74 7.94
N ALA A 245 3.21 17.85 8.30
CA ALA A 245 3.28 17.06 9.54
C ALA A 245 4.55 16.21 9.68
N ALA A 246 5.07 15.68 8.55
CA ALA A 246 6.28 14.86 8.57
C ALA A 246 7.57 15.68 8.77
N THR A 247 7.59 16.97 8.44
CA THR A 247 8.82 17.79 8.54
C THR A 247 8.76 18.75 9.73
N GLY A 248 7.56 19.12 10.17
CA GLY A 248 7.33 20.19 11.13
C GLY A 248 7.71 21.58 10.59
N GLN A 249 7.92 21.71 9.28
CA GLN A 249 8.29 22.94 8.58
C GLN A 249 7.43 23.09 7.32
N THR A 250 7.40 24.28 6.74
CA THR A 250 6.71 24.48 5.45
C THR A 250 7.57 23.97 4.30
N PRO A 251 6.98 23.33 3.27
CA PRO A 251 7.72 22.93 2.10
C PRO A 251 8.49 24.07 1.43
N PHE A 252 7.89 25.26 1.37
CA PHE A 252 8.50 26.46 0.82
C PHE A 252 9.77 26.85 1.60
N PHE A 253 9.74 26.80 2.94
CA PHE A 253 10.92 27.07 3.75
C PHE A 253 12.01 26.02 3.53
N LEU A 254 11.65 24.74 3.45
CA LEU A 254 12.65 23.69 3.24
C LEU A 254 13.29 23.74 1.85
N CYS A 255 12.54 24.17 0.84
CA CYS A 255 13.07 24.31 -0.51
C CYS A 255 13.94 25.58 -0.67
N TYR A 256 13.46 26.73 -0.17
CA TYR A 256 14.09 28.03 -0.45
C TYR A 256 14.84 28.64 0.72
N GLY A 257 14.74 28.04 1.91
CA GLY A 257 15.34 28.54 3.13
C GLY A 257 14.68 29.79 3.74
N ARG A 258 13.61 30.29 3.12
CA ARG A 258 12.87 31.47 3.59
C ARG A 258 11.39 31.22 3.61
N LEU A 259 10.68 31.90 4.49
CA LEU A 259 9.21 31.93 4.43
C LEU A 259 8.76 32.90 3.33
N PRO A 260 7.68 32.60 2.60
CA PRO A 260 7.13 33.56 1.66
C PRO A 260 6.51 34.73 2.42
N LEU A 261 6.59 35.93 1.86
CA LEU A 261 5.83 37.07 2.37
C LEU A 261 4.35 36.82 2.06
N THR A 262 3.52 36.87 3.10
CA THR A 262 2.07 36.87 2.97
C THR A 262 1.54 38.26 3.33
N PRO A 263 0.38 38.68 2.82
CA PRO A 263 -0.17 40.03 3.04
C PRO A 263 -0.24 40.47 4.52
N GLN A 264 -0.24 39.53 5.47
CA GLN A 264 -0.28 39.80 6.91
C GLN A 264 1.10 40.11 7.55
N LYS A 265 2.23 39.87 6.88
CA LYS A 265 3.59 39.96 7.46
C LYS A 265 4.44 41.15 7.00
N SER A 266 3.86 42.12 6.29
CA SER A 266 4.59 43.32 5.89
C SER A 266 4.72 44.31 7.06
N THR A 267 5.67 44.07 7.96
CA THR A 267 6.17 45.07 8.91
C THR A 267 7.68 45.18 8.79
N THR A 268 8.08 46.26 8.09
CA THR A 268 9.32 47.07 8.23
C THR A 268 10.71 46.44 8.21
N SER A 269 11.46 46.91 7.19
CA SER A 269 12.88 47.32 7.13
C SER A 269 13.98 46.34 7.56
N ALA A 270 14.80 45.92 6.59
CA ALA A 270 16.04 45.20 6.85
C ALA A 270 17.25 45.99 6.34
N THR A 271 18.30 46.09 7.17
CA THR A 271 19.57 46.75 6.77
C THR A 271 20.86 46.03 7.23
N VAL A 272 20.87 44.89 7.95
CA VAL A 272 22.10 44.44 8.66
C VAL A 272 22.28 42.90 8.76
N GLN A 273 23.52 42.46 9.07
CA GLN A 273 24.14 41.17 9.48
C GLN A 273 23.32 39.86 9.64
N PRO A 274 22.08 39.83 10.18
CA PRO A 274 21.19 38.67 10.23
C PRO A 274 21.09 37.80 8.97
N ALA A 275 21.40 38.31 7.77
CA ALA A 275 21.43 37.50 6.55
C ALA A 275 22.48 36.35 6.59
N HIS A 276 23.61 36.54 7.27
CA HIS A 276 24.65 35.51 7.38
C HIS A 276 24.30 34.45 8.45
N ASP A 277 23.71 34.88 9.57
CA ASP A 277 23.17 33.99 10.59
C ASP A 277 21.94 33.22 10.09
N PHE A 278 21.19 33.81 9.15
CA PHE A 278 20.05 33.19 8.49
C PHE A 278 20.44 32.00 7.62
N ILE A 279 21.48 32.13 6.78
CA ILE A 279 22.00 31.02 5.96
C ILE A 279 22.56 29.89 6.87
N THR A 280 23.30 30.26 7.92
CA THR A 280 23.83 29.28 8.90
C THR A 280 22.70 28.56 9.64
N THR A 281 21.61 29.27 9.95
CA THR A 281 20.42 28.71 10.59
C THR A 281 19.63 27.82 9.63
N MET A 282 19.53 28.19 8.36
CA MET A 282 18.94 27.36 7.31
C MET A 282 19.65 26.02 7.17
N HIS A 283 20.97 26.02 7.03
CA HIS A 283 21.75 24.78 6.90
C HIS A 283 21.54 23.86 8.12
N ARG A 284 21.54 24.42 9.34
CA ARG A 284 21.23 23.66 10.56
C ARG A 284 19.80 23.13 10.59
N LEU A 285 18.83 23.86 10.02
CA LEU A 285 17.44 23.40 9.95
C LEU A 285 17.26 22.30 8.91
N TRP A 286 17.97 22.38 7.78
CA TRP A 286 18.03 21.30 6.79
C TRP A 286 18.61 20.03 7.38
N ASP A 287 19.75 20.09 8.08
CA ASP A 287 20.35 18.92 8.74
C ASP A 287 19.42 18.29 9.78
N ARG A 288 18.73 19.12 10.58
CA ARG A 288 17.75 18.65 11.56
C ARG A 288 16.52 18.02 10.89
N THR A 289 16.07 18.59 9.78
CA THR A 289 14.91 18.08 9.04
C THR A 289 15.27 16.77 8.34
N HIS A 290 16.45 16.69 7.74
CA HIS A 290 16.99 15.46 7.18
C HIS A 290 17.02 14.34 8.23
N LYS A 291 17.56 14.61 9.43
CA LYS A 291 17.57 13.65 10.55
C LYS A 291 16.16 13.23 10.98
N ARG A 292 15.23 14.18 11.13
CA ARG A 292 13.83 13.86 11.48
C ARG A 292 13.12 13.03 10.42
N LEU A 293 13.38 13.31 9.15
CA LEU A 293 12.79 12.55 8.05
C LEU A 293 13.36 11.13 7.99
N LEU A 294 14.65 10.93 8.28
CA LEU A 294 15.23 9.61 8.48
C LEU A 294 14.58 8.89 9.68
N ASP A 295 14.39 9.56 10.82
CA ASP A 295 13.75 8.97 11.99
C ASP A 295 12.30 8.55 11.70
N ILE A 296 11.54 9.38 10.99
CA ILE A 296 10.17 9.06 10.55
C ILE A 296 10.17 7.90 9.58
N GLN A 297 11.11 7.86 8.63
CA GLN A 297 11.25 6.74 7.71
C GLN A 297 11.55 5.44 8.46
N GLN A 298 12.44 5.48 9.46
CA GLN A 298 12.74 4.33 10.32
C GLN A 298 11.56 3.94 11.20
N GLN A 299 10.77 4.90 11.69
CA GLN A 299 9.57 4.63 12.47
C GLN A 299 8.47 4.02 11.60
N GLN A 300 8.26 4.54 10.39
CA GLN A 300 7.35 3.96 9.39
C GLN A 300 7.78 2.54 9.01
N LYS A 301 9.09 2.30 8.83
CA LYS A 301 9.64 0.95 8.64
C LYS A 301 9.32 0.03 9.81
N ARG A 302 9.62 0.44 11.05
CA ARG A 302 9.34 -0.35 12.27
C ARG A 302 7.86 -0.69 12.42
N LEU A 303 6.97 0.28 12.17
CA LEU A 303 5.52 0.07 12.23
C LEU A 303 5.02 -0.85 11.12
N ALA A 304 5.56 -0.72 9.90
CA ALA A 304 5.24 -1.59 8.77
C ALA A 304 5.68 -3.02 9.03
N ASP A 305 6.92 -3.21 9.46
CA ASP A 305 7.54 -4.52 9.67
C ASP A 305 6.91 -5.26 10.86
N ARG A 306 6.33 -4.56 11.84
CA ARG A 306 5.57 -5.16 12.96
C ARG A 306 4.44 -6.09 12.50
N HIS A 307 3.86 -5.82 11.33
CA HIS A 307 2.78 -6.60 10.73
C HIS A 307 3.23 -7.39 9.49
N ARG A 308 4.53 -7.66 9.33
CA ARG A 308 5.09 -8.45 8.24
C ARG A 308 5.91 -9.62 8.76
N ASN A 309 5.98 -10.69 7.97
CA ASN A 309 6.87 -11.80 8.24
C ASN A 309 8.04 -11.70 7.26
N ASP A 310 9.25 -11.84 7.79
CA ASP A 310 10.46 -11.93 6.98
C ASP A 310 10.54 -13.35 6.42
N HIS A 311 10.35 -13.48 5.11
CA HIS A 311 10.48 -14.75 4.38
C HIS A 311 11.35 -14.44 3.17
N THR A 312 12.58 -14.95 3.19
CA THR A 312 13.53 -14.87 2.09
C THR A 312 13.14 -15.92 1.04
N ILE A 313 12.85 -15.50 -0.19
CA ILE A 313 12.54 -16.42 -1.29
C ILE A 313 13.85 -16.73 -2.02
N THR A 314 14.27 -17.98 -2.04
CA THR A 314 15.51 -18.46 -2.67
C THR A 314 15.28 -19.04 -4.07
N VAL A 315 16.33 -19.08 -4.88
CA VAL A 315 16.29 -19.73 -6.19
C VAL A 315 16.09 -21.24 -5.99
N GLY A 316 15.08 -21.81 -6.63
CA GLY A 316 14.64 -23.19 -6.43
C GLY A 316 13.38 -23.34 -5.56
N ASP A 317 12.94 -22.30 -4.85
CA ASP A 317 11.68 -22.34 -4.10
C ASP A 317 10.48 -22.42 -5.04
N GLN A 318 9.40 -23.05 -4.56
CA GLN A 318 8.11 -23.10 -5.23
C GLN A 318 7.17 -22.05 -4.62
N VAL A 319 6.70 -21.12 -5.45
CA VAL A 319 5.81 -20.03 -5.03
C VAL A 319 4.48 -20.09 -5.77
N LEU A 320 3.41 -19.71 -5.09
CA LEU A 320 2.09 -19.50 -5.69
C LEU A 320 1.94 -18.02 -6.04
N LEU A 321 1.55 -17.74 -7.28
CA LEU A 321 1.33 -16.39 -7.80
C LEU A 321 -0.12 -15.96 -7.54
N ASP A 322 -0.32 -14.78 -6.96
CA ASP A 322 -1.67 -14.21 -6.80
C ASP A 322 -2.28 -13.88 -8.17
N THR A 323 -3.48 -14.38 -8.43
CA THR A 323 -4.18 -14.25 -9.72
C THR A 323 -4.94 -12.94 -9.87
N CYS A 324 -4.95 -12.08 -8.85
CA CYS A 324 -5.63 -10.78 -8.84
C CYS A 324 -5.31 -9.89 -10.06
N ASN A 325 -4.13 -10.06 -10.67
CA ASN A 325 -3.68 -9.29 -11.84
C ASN A 325 -3.53 -10.14 -13.11
N LEU A 326 -4.02 -11.38 -13.12
CA LEU A 326 -4.04 -12.21 -14.33
C LEU A 326 -5.38 -12.02 -15.03
N ASP A 327 -5.36 -12.01 -16.37
CA ASP A 327 -6.58 -11.96 -17.19
C ASP A 327 -7.31 -13.31 -17.20
N ILE A 328 -7.87 -13.68 -16.05
CA ILE A 328 -8.74 -14.85 -15.85
C ILE A 328 -10.23 -14.44 -15.90
N SER A 329 -10.52 -13.43 -16.71
CA SER A 329 -11.86 -12.85 -16.88
C SER A 329 -12.90 -13.84 -17.40
N HIS A 330 -12.46 -14.90 -18.10
CA HIS A 330 -13.26 -16.03 -18.57
C HIS A 330 -13.88 -16.88 -17.43
N LEU A 331 -13.38 -16.76 -16.20
CA LEU A 331 -13.96 -17.42 -15.02
C LEU A 331 -14.91 -16.46 -14.27
N PRO A 332 -16.08 -16.96 -13.80
CA PRO A 332 -17.02 -16.18 -13.00
C PRO A 332 -16.33 -15.54 -11.79
N SER A 333 -16.65 -14.28 -11.46
CA SER A 333 -15.91 -13.51 -10.43
C SER A 333 -15.86 -14.17 -9.04
N LYS A 334 -16.86 -15.00 -8.71
CA LYS A 334 -16.93 -15.77 -7.45
C LYS A 334 -16.14 -17.08 -7.46
N LEU A 335 -15.68 -17.56 -8.62
CA LEU A 335 -15.01 -18.86 -8.81
C LEU A 335 -13.57 -18.72 -9.32
N ARG A 336 -13.00 -17.51 -9.29
CA ARG A 336 -11.61 -17.29 -9.68
C ARG A 336 -10.66 -17.87 -8.62
N PRO A 337 -9.73 -18.77 -8.98
CA PRO A 337 -8.71 -19.23 -8.04
C PRO A 337 -7.88 -18.02 -7.64
N ARG A 338 -7.65 -17.78 -6.33
CA ARG A 338 -6.90 -16.60 -5.83
C ARG A 338 -5.39 -16.68 -6.06
N PHE A 339 -4.87 -17.89 -6.22
CA PHE A 339 -3.47 -18.13 -6.51
C PHE A 339 -3.34 -19.21 -7.59
N CYS A 340 -2.32 -19.10 -8.45
CA CYS A 340 -1.95 -20.10 -9.45
C CYS A 340 -0.48 -20.53 -9.26
N GLY A 341 -0.14 -21.72 -9.74
CA GLY A 341 1.16 -22.34 -9.51
C GLY A 341 1.01 -23.76 -8.94
N PRO A 342 2.06 -24.34 -8.33
CA PRO A 342 3.33 -23.71 -7.94
C PRO A 342 4.26 -23.41 -9.12
N PHE A 343 5.00 -22.30 -9.03
CA PHE A 343 6.04 -21.92 -9.98
C PHE A 343 7.42 -21.97 -9.33
N LEU A 344 8.41 -22.44 -10.08
CA LEU A 344 9.80 -22.46 -9.65
C LEU A 344 10.42 -21.07 -9.78
N VAL A 345 11.12 -20.63 -8.74
CA VAL A 345 11.91 -19.39 -8.75
C VAL A 345 13.21 -19.62 -9.51
N GLU A 346 13.40 -18.92 -10.64
CA GLU A 346 14.59 -19.04 -11.50
C GLU A 346 15.73 -18.08 -11.13
N ALA A 347 15.38 -16.88 -10.66
CA ALA A 347 16.37 -15.85 -10.35
C ALA A 347 15.79 -14.83 -9.36
N GLN A 348 16.62 -14.33 -8.46
CA GLN A 348 16.29 -13.11 -7.70
C GLN A 348 16.63 -11.90 -8.57
N VAL A 349 15.66 -11.00 -8.76
CA VAL A 349 15.80 -9.89 -9.73
C VAL A 349 16.32 -8.62 -9.06
N LEU A 350 15.89 -8.32 -7.82
CA LEU A 350 16.32 -7.16 -7.03
C LEU A 350 15.89 -7.34 -5.55
N GLN A 351 16.86 -7.50 -4.64
CA GLN A 351 16.65 -7.74 -3.19
C GLN A 351 15.81 -8.99 -2.85
N GLU A 352 15.97 -9.48 -1.62
CA GLU A 352 15.57 -10.79 -1.06
C GLU A 352 14.09 -11.23 -1.26
N THR A 353 13.22 -10.38 -1.82
CA THR A 353 11.77 -10.62 -1.94
C THR A 353 11.23 -10.49 -3.37
N LYS A 354 12.03 -10.11 -4.38
CA LYS A 354 11.59 -10.07 -5.78
C LYS A 354 12.26 -11.16 -6.59
N CYS A 355 11.47 -12.12 -7.05
CA CYS A 355 11.90 -13.25 -7.85
C CYS A 355 11.32 -13.24 -9.26
N ARG A 356 12.07 -13.78 -10.21
CA ARG A 356 11.58 -14.22 -11.52
C ARG A 356 11.17 -15.68 -11.39
N ILE A 357 9.97 -16.01 -11.84
CA ILE A 357 9.43 -17.36 -11.84
C ILE A 357 9.43 -17.94 -13.26
N CYS A 358 9.60 -19.26 -13.38
CA CYS A 358 9.54 -19.97 -14.65
C CYS A 358 8.13 -19.92 -15.25
N LYS A 359 7.99 -19.50 -16.51
CA LYS A 359 6.69 -19.48 -17.21
C LYS A 359 6.28 -20.92 -17.58
N HIS A 360 5.17 -21.41 -17.00
CA HIS A 360 4.56 -22.68 -17.40
C HIS A 360 3.71 -22.52 -18.67
N LYS A 361 3.55 -23.58 -19.47
CA LYS A 361 2.74 -23.64 -20.71
C LYS A 361 1.30 -23.11 -20.59
N HIS A 362 0.74 -23.05 -19.37
CA HIS A 362 -0.61 -22.52 -19.12
C HIS A 362 -0.67 -20.97 -19.08
N LEU A 363 0.47 -20.28 -19.11
CA LEU A 363 0.58 -18.82 -19.15
C LEU A 363 0.90 -18.28 -20.56
N GLU A 364 1.05 -19.13 -21.58
CA GLU A 364 1.41 -18.70 -22.95
C GLU A 364 0.35 -17.77 -23.57
N ASN A 365 -0.91 -17.87 -23.13
CA ASN A 365 -2.02 -17.08 -23.65
C ASN A 365 -2.41 -15.87 -22.76
N LEU A 366 -1.73 -15.67 -21.62
CA LEU A 366 -2.05 -14.56 -20.71
C LEU A 366 -1.09 -13.40 -21.00
N LYS A 367 -1.62 -12.33 -21.60
CA LYS A 367 -0.91 -11.06 -21.79
C LYS A 367 -0.56 -10.50 -20.40
N CYS A 368 0.73 -10.25 -20.19
CA CYS A 368 1.28 -9.77 -18.93
C CYS A 368 1.32 -8.24 -18.89
#